data_AF-A0A961NIQ1-F1
#
_entry.id   AF-A0A961NIQ1-F1
#
_cell.length_a   1.000
_cell.length_b   1.000
_cell.length_c   1.000
_cell.angle_alpha   90.00
_cell.angle_beta   90.00
_cell.angle_gamma   90.00
#
_symmetry.space_group_name_H-M   'P 1'
#
loop_
_entity.id
_entity.type
_entity.pdbx_description
1 polymer ?
#
loop_
_entity_poly.entity_id
_entity_poly.type
_entity_poly.pdbx_seq_one_letter_code
_entity_poly.pdbx_strand_id
1 'polypeptide(L)'
;MNKRDYLNEHPWPAELLQRGKLVDSLWQFEFPFGPDVIWAVVTDTSRLNRRLSYGEMHFTEKDGRLHGEARMAGFHLQWIEIPWEWEYHRRIRAARDYSAGFANYVRADYLLEPIDAHRTRV
;
A
#
# COMPACT_ATOMS: atom_id res chain seq x y z
N MET A 1 1.36 12.21 -12.04
CA MET A 1 2.82 11.94 -11.96
C MET A 1 3.22 10.70 -12.77
N ASN A 2 4.46 10.57 -13.26
CA ASN A 2 4.94 9.31 -13.89
C ASN A 2 5.81 8.49 -12.91
N LYS A 3 6.06 7.21 -13.23
CA LYS A 3 6.76 6.28 -12.34
C LYS A 3 8.19 6.71 -11.99
N ARG A 4 8.92 7.28 -12.96
CA ARG A 4 10.31 7.69 -12.76
C ARG A 4 10.39 8.83 -11.77
N ASP A 5 9.55 9.84 -11.93
CA ASP A 5 9.51 11.00 -11.03
C ASP A 5 9.13 10.58 -9.61
N TYR A 6 8.11 9.72 -9.48
CA TYR A 6 7.71 9.16 -8.20
C TYR A 6 8.86 8.44 -7.48
N LEU A 7 9.61 7.58 -8.19
CA LEU A 7 10.73 6.84 -7.60
C LEU A 7 11.94 7.73 -7.28
N ASN A 8 12.09 8.89 -7.93
CA ASN A 8 13.11 9.87 -7.57
C ASN A 8 12.77 10.59 -6.26
N GLU A 9 11.49 10.93 -6.06
CA GLU A 9 11.01 11.58 -4.83
C GLU A 9 10.89 10.59 -3.65
N HIS A 10 10.63 9.32 -3.96
CA HIS A 10 10.42 8.26 -2.98
C HIS A 10 11.28 7.03 -3.30
N PRO A 11 12.63 7.18 -3.24
CA PRO A 11 13.53 6.09 -3.58
C PRO A 11 13.34 4.90 -2.64
N TRP A 12 13.74 3.73 -3.15
CA TRP A 12 13.88 2.55 -2.30
C TRP A 12 15.14 2.68 -1.44
N PRO A 13 15.06 2.36 -0.14
CA PRO A 13 16.25 2.26 0.70
C PRO A 13 17.25 1.25 0.11
N ALA A 14 18.54 1.60 0.15
CA ALA A 14 19.60 0.81 -0.48
C ALA A 14 19.71 -0.60 0.13
N GLU A 15 19.46 -0.71 1.43
CA GLU A 15 19.41 -1.97 2.16
C GLU A 15 18.29 -2.91 1.66
N LEU A 16 17.16 -2.38 1.20
CA LEU A 16 16.07 -3.19 0.65
C LEU A 16 16.40 -3.67 -0.77
N LEU A 17 17.08 -2.85 -1.57
CA LEU A 17 17.53 -3.22 -2.92
C LEU A 17 18.53 -4.37 -2.91
N GLN A 18 19.26 -4.57 -1.82
CA GLN A 18 20.19 -5.69 -1.65
C GLN A 18 19.49 -7.00 -1.28
N ARG A 19 18.24 -6.96 -0.80
CA ARG A 19 17.50 -8.15 -0.34
C ARG A 19 16.90 -8.96 -1.49
N GLY A 20 16.80 -8.41 -2.70
CA GLY A 20 16.25 -9.14 -3.84
C GLY A 20 16.01 -8.27 -5.05
N LYS A 21 15.33 -8.83 -6.05
CA LYS A 21 14.99 -8.12 -7.28
C LYS A 21 13.83 -7.14 -7.01
N LEU A 22 14.02 -5.88 -7.37
CA LEU A 22 12.96 -4.89 -7.33
C LEU A 22 11.89 -5.20 -8.40
N VAL A 23 10.64 -5.15 -7.97
CA VAL A 23 9.46 -5.13 -8.85
C VAL A 23 8.63 -3.92 -8.46
N ASP A 24 8.45 -3.02 -9.41
CA ASP A 24 7.63 -1.81 -9.24
C ASP A 24 6.63 -1.66 -10.39
N SER A 25 5.51 -1.03 -10.09
CA SER A 25 4.45 -0.73 -11.04
C SER A 25 3.76 0.55 -10.61
N LEU A 26 3.30 1.32 -11.59
CA LEU A 26 2.47 2.50 -11.38
C LEU A 26 1.21 2.33 -12.21
N TRP A 27 0.07 2.47 -11.55
CA TRP A 27 -1.24 2.50 -12.20
C TRP A 27 -1.85 3.87 -11.96
N GLN A 28 -2.66 4.31 -12.91
CA GLN A 28 -3.35 5.59 -12.82
C GLN A 28 -4.79 5.41 -13.26
N PHE A 29 -5.70 5.87 -12.42
CA PHE A 29 -7.13 5.79 -12.65
C PHE A 29 -7.74 7.17 -12.41
N GLU A 30 -8.54 7.64 -13.36
CA GLU A 30 -9.31 8.87 -13.18
C GLU A 30 -10.74 8.51 -12.82
N PHE A 31 -11.21 9.10 -11.73
CA PHE A 31 -12.56 8.87 -11.22
C PHE A 31 -13.41 10.15 -11.34
N PRO A 32 -14.70 10.02 -11.68
CA PRO A 32 -15.64 11.14 -11.72
C PRO A 32 -16.15 11.50 -10.32
N PHE A 33 -15.26 11.50 -9.33
CA PHE A 33 -15.56 11.89 -7.95
C PHE A 33 -14.48 12.83 -7.38
N GLY A 34 -14.93 13.77 -6.54
CA GLY A 34 -14.05 14.70 -5.84
C GLY A 34 -13.17 14.00 -4.78
N PRO A 35 -12.15 14.71 -4.27
CA PRO A 35 -11.13 14.12 -3.39
C PRO A 35 -11.71 13.57 -2.08
N ASP A 36 -12.74 14.18 -1.50
CA ASP A 36 -13.41 13.69 -0.27
C ASP A 36 -13.98 12.27 -0.46
N VAL A 37 -14.67 12.05 -1.59
CA VAL A 37 -15.31 10.76 -1.90
C VAL A 37 -14.24 9.70 -2.15
N ILE A 38 -13.21 10.04 -2.92
CA ILE A 38 -12.10 9.11 -3.19
C ILE A 38 -11.33 8.79 -1.92
N TRP A 39 -11.04 9.79 -1.08
CA TRP A 39 -10.37 9.61 0.20
C TRP A 39 -11.13 8.64 1.11
N ALA A 40 -12.46 8.80 1.25
CA ALA A 40 -13.27 7.89 2.04
C ALA A 40 -13.24 6.43 1.52
N VAL A 41 -13.02 6.22 0.22
CA VAL A 41 -12.92 4.89 -0.37
C VAL A 41 -11.52 4.29 -0.19
N VAL A 42 -10.45 5.05 -0.46
CA VAL A 42 -9.07 4.53 -0.39
C VAL A 42 -8.60 4.28 1.04
N THR A 43 -9.13 5.03 2.01
CA THR A 43 -8.77 4.90 3.43
C THR A 43 -9.44 3.69 4.11
N ASP A 44 -10.62 3.27 3.63
CA ASP A 44 -11.33 2.08 4.13
C ASP A 44 -10.79 0.79 3.46
N THR A 45 -9.53 0.49 3.76
CA THR A 45 -8.83 -0.69 3.23
C THR A 45 -9.50 -2.00 3.65
N SER A 46 -10.17 -2.03 4.80
CA SER A 46 -10.93 -3.19 5.27
C SER A 46 -12.11 -3.51 4.35
N ARG A 47 -12.87 -2.49 3.92
CA ARG A 47 -13.98 -2.68 2.98
C ARG A 47 -13.49 -3.08 1.60
N LEU A 48 -12.35 -2.53 1.15
CA LEU A 48 -11.73 -2.92 -0.11
C LEU A 48 -11.27 -4.38 -0.07
N ASN A 49 -10.63 -4.81 1.03
CA ASN A 49 -10.20 -6.19 1.22
C ASN A 49 -11.36 -7.19 1.16
N ARG A 50 -12.48 -6.88 1.83
CA ARG A 50 -13.69 -7.72 1.77
C ARG A 50 -14.25 -7.84 0.35
N ARG A 51 -14.25 -6.76 -0.43
CA ARG A 51 -14.76 -6.76 -1.81
C ARG A 51 -13.88 -7.52 -2.78
N LEU A 52 -12.57 -7.47 -2.59
CA LEU A 52 -11.61 -8.20 -3.41
C LEU A 52 -11.45 -9.66 -2.98
N SER A 53 -12.22 -10.09 -1.96
CA SER A 53 -12.14 -11.44 -1.39
C SER A 53 -10.72 -11.82 -0.98
N TYR A 54 -9.94 -10.84 -0.48
CA TYR A 54 -8.65 -11.14 0.12
C TYR A 54 -8.85 -12.05 1.33
N GLY A 55 -7.94 -13.01 1.49
CA GLY A 55 -7.94 -13.91 2.63
C GLY A 55 -7.90 -13.14 3.95
N GLU A 56 -8.49 -13.73 4.99
CA GLU A 56 -8.44 -13.17 6.34
C GLU A 56 -6.99 -12.99 6.79
N MET A 57 -6.70 -11.80 7.33
CA MET A 57 -5.40 -11.46 7.88
C MET A 57 -5.52 -11.46 9.41
N HIS A 58 -4.61 -12.16 10.07
CA HIS A 58 -4.56 -12.22 11.52
C HIS A 58 -3.43 -11.33 11.99
N PHE A 59 -3.69 -10.54 13.03
CA PHE A 59 -2.71 -9.62 13.58
C PHE A 59 -2.47 -9.90 15.05
N THR A 60 -1.22 -9.78 15.47
CA THR A 60 -0.81 -9.89 16.88
C THR A 60 0.25 -8.85 17.16
N GLU A 61 0.07 -8.08 18.22
CA GLU A 61 1.08 -7.13 18.68
C GLU A 61 2.13 -7.85 19.54
N LYS A 62 3.41 -7.65 19.23
CA LYS A 62 4.57 -8.16 19.98
C LYS A 62 5.63 -7.07 20.05
N ASP A 63 6.13 -6.77 21.24
CA ASP A 63 7.18 -5.76 21.47
C ASP A 63 6.88 -4.39 20.80
N GLY A 64 5.61 -3.96 20.83
CA GLY A 64 5.15 -2.71 20.23
C GLY A 64 5.11 -2.71 18.69
N ARG A 65 5.18 -3.89 18.06
CA ARG A 65 5.08 -4.07 16.61
C ARG A 65 3.90 -4.96 16.27
N LEU A 66 3.20 -4.61 15.19
CA LEU A 66 2.07 -5.39 14.71
C LEU A 66 2.55 -6.45 13.71
N HIS A 67 2.47 -7.72 14.11
CA HIS A 67 2.79 -8.85 13.25
C HIS A 67 1.52 -9.30 12.52
N GLY A 68 1.61 -9.46 11.20
CA GLY A 68 0.54 -9.97 10.37
C GLY A 68 0.85 -11.37 9.84
N GLU A 69 -0.18 -12.20 9.73
CA GLU A 69 -0.13 -13.45 8.98
C GLU A 69 -1.38 -13.66 8.13
N ALA A 70 -1.21 -14.31 6.97
CA ALA A 70 -2.31 -14.64 6.08
C ALA A 70 -1.95 -15.80 5.15
N ARG A 71 -2.96 -16.49 4.62
CA ARG A 71 -2.80 -17.41 3.49
C ARG A 71 -3.33 -16.76 2.22
N MET A 72 -2.46 -16.56 1.24
CA MET A 72 -2.81 -15.97 -0.04
C MET A 72 -2.24 -16.80 -1.18
N ALA A 73 -3.10 -17.21 -2.12
CA ALA A 73 -2.72 -18.02 -3.28
C ALA A 73 -1.88 -19.28 -2.92
N GLY A 74 -2.17 -19.92 -1.79
CA GLY A 74 -1.44 -21.10 -1.30
C GLY A 74 -0.15 -20.80 -0.53
N PHE A 75 0.30 -19.55 -0.47
CA PHE A 75 1.47 -19.15 0.31
C PHE A 75 1.06 -18.73 1.72
N HIS A 76 1.83 -19.21 2.71
CA HIS A 76 1.78 -18.68 4.07
C HIS A 76 2.65 -17.43 4.16
N LEU A 77 2.03 -16.30 4.45
CA LEU A 77 2.69 -14.99 4.52
C LEU A 77 2.81 -14.58 5.98
N GLN A 78 3.99 -14.09 6.37
CA GLN A 78 4.22 -13.51 7.69
C GLN A 78 5.03 -12.23 7.53
N TRP A 79 4.62 -11.18 8.22
CA TRP A 79 5.26 -9.87 8.14
C TRP A 79 5.13 -9.06 9.42
N ILE A 80 5.91 -8.00 9.48
CA ILE A 80 5.76 -6.90 10.43
C ILE A 80 5.18 -5.71 9.66
N GLU A 81 4.10 -5.12 10.18
CA GLU A 81 3.57 -3.86 9.65
C GLU A 81 4.52 -2.71 10.02
N ILE A 82 4.92 -1.96 9.00
CA ILE A 82 5.61 -0.69 9.19
C ILE A 82 4.53 0.37 9.43
N PRO A 83 4.69 1.30 10.39
CA PRO A 83 3.70 2.34 10.63
C PRO A 83 3.26 3.04 9.34
N TRP A 84 1.96 3.06 9.11
CA TRP A 84 1.40 3.65 7.90
C TRP A 84 1.51 5.16 7.95
N GLU A 85 1.81 5.77 6.81
CA GLU A 85 1.84 7.22 6.67
C GLU A 85 0.54 7.67 6.00
N TRP A 86 -0.08 8.70 6.58
CA TRP A 86 -1.33 9.27 6.09
C TRP A 86 -1.16 10.77 5.93
N GLU A 87 -1.42 11.28 4.73
CA GLU A 87 -1.54 12.70 4.45
C GLU A 87 -2.94 12.94 3.88
N TYR A 88 -3.78 13.62 4.65
CA TYR A 88 -5.18 13.84 4.33
C TYR A 88 -5.35 14.34 2.89
N HIS A 89 -6.23 13.69 2.12
CA HIS A 89 -6.51 13.98 0.71
C HIS A 89 -5.34 13.88 -0.26
N ARG A 90 -4.20 13.31 0.15
CA ARG A 90 -2.99 13.30 -0.66
C ARG A 90 -2.35 11.94 -0.78
N ARG A 91 -2.12 11.25 0.34
CA ARG A 91 -1.38 10.00 0.33
C ARG A 91 -1.75 9.05 1.44
N ILE A 92 -1.79 7.77 1.11
CA ILE A 92 -1.70 6.66 2.06
C ILE A 92 -0.51 5.80 1.65
N ARG A 93 0.42 5.57 2.56
CA ARG A 93 1.53 4.63 2.36
C ARG A 93 1.43 3.50 3.37
N ALA A 94 1.28 2.30 2.86
CA ALA A 94 1.28 1.07 3.62
C ALA A 94 2.54 0.27 3.26
N ALA A 95 3.28 -0.18 4.27
CA ALA A 95 4.48 -0.99 4.05
C ALA A 95 4.58 -2.17 5.01
N ARG A 96 5.15 -3.26 4.52
CA ARG A 96 5.25 -4.54 5.22
C ARG A 96 6.64 -5.14 4.99
N ASP A 97 7.29 -5.56 6.07
CA ASP A 97 8.55 -6.29 6.03
C ASP A 97 8.28 -7.78 6.29
N TYR A 98 8.49 -8.61 5.28
CA TYR A 98 8.09 -10.02 5.29
C TYR A 98 9.22 -10.90 5.83
N SER A 99 8.87 -11.78 6.76
CA SER A 99 9.74 -12.86 7.25
C SER A 99 9.45 -14.20 6.56
N ALA A 100 8.27 -14.37 5.96
CA ALA A 100 7.90 -15.55 5.17
C ALA A 100 6.95 -15.18 4.03
N GLY A 101 7.09 -15.89 2.90
CA GLY A 101 6.28 -15.67 1.69
C GLY A 101 7.15 -15.54 0.44
N PHE A 102 6.61 -14.86 -0.58
CA PHE A 102 7.26 -14.66 -1.87
C PHE A 102 7.91 -13.27 -2.04
N ALA A 103 7.75 -12.38 -1.07
CA ALA A 103 8.32 -11.03 -1.07
C ALA A 103 9.13 -10.81 0.21
N ASN A 104 10.13 -9.93 0.14
CA ASN A 104 10.90 -9.49 1.29
C ASN A 104 10.32 -8.23 1.92
N TYR A 105 9.86 -7.31 1.09
CA TYR A 105 9.28 -6.05 1.52
C TYR A 105 8.29 -5.57 0.45
N VAL A 106 7.14 -5.06 0.88
CA VAL A 106 6.16 -4.45 -0.01
C VAL A 106 5.82 -3.07 0.53
N ARG A 107 5.85 -2.07 -0.36
CA ARG A 107 5.33 -0.72 -0.11
C ARG A 107 4.30 -0.42 -1.19
N ALA A 108 3.12 -0.02 -0.76
CA ALA A 108 2.05 0.44 -1.61
C ALA A 108 1.69 1.88 -1.23
N ASP A 109 1.65 2.74 -2.24
CA ASP A 109 1.29 4.14 -2.11
C ASP A 109 0.03 4.40 -2.94
N TYR A 110 -0.97 4.99 -2.29
CA TYR A 110 -2.17 5.51 -2.94
C TYR A 110 -2.04 7.03 -2.92
N LEU A 111 -1.89 7.63 -4.09
CA LEU A 111 -1.72 9.07 -4.25
C LEU A 111 -3.00 9.66 -4.80
N LEU A 112 -3.49 10.75 -4.23
CA LEU A 112 -4.68 11.44 -4.73
C LEU A 112 -4.21 12.73 -5.40
N GLU A 113 -4.46 12.85 -6.69
CA GLU A 113 -4.23 14.06 -7.49
C GLU A 113 -5.61 14.64 -7.87
N PRO A 114 -6.14 15.63 -7.12
CA PRO A 114 -7.38 16.32 -7.50
C PRO A 114 -7.19 17.01 -8.86
N ILE A 115 -8.08 16.72 -9.81
CA ILE A 115 -8.13 17.39 -11.12
C ILE A 115 -9.00 18.64 -11.01
N ASP A 116 -10.16 18.50 -10.36
CA ASP A 116 -11.08 19.57 -9.99
C ASP A 116 -11.95 19.14 -8.79
N ALA A 117 -13.00 19.90 -8.46
CA ALA A 117 -13.89 19.62 -7.33
C ALA A 117 -14.66 18.29 -7.45
N HIS A 118 -14.74 17.71 -8.64
CA HIS A 118 -15.55 16.53 -8.94
C HIS A 118 -14.76 15.40 -9.57
N ARG A 119 -13.46 15.57 -9.82
CA ARG A 119 -12.62 14.56 -10.45
C ARG A 119 -11.28 14.43 -9.74
N THR A 120 -10.86 13.20 -9.55
CA THR A 120 -9.62 12.86 -8.87
C THR A 120 -8.93 11.74 -9.62
N ARG A 121 -7.62 11.87 -9.81
CA ARG A 121 -6.77 10.77 -10.26
C ARG A 121 -6.16 10.08 -9.04
N VAL A 122 -6.12 8.75 -9.08
CA VAL A 122 -5.41 7.89 -8.11
C VAL A 122 -4.34 7.09 -8.82
#